data_AF-A0A9X1M1D4-F1
#
_entry.id   AF-A0A9X1M1D4-F1
#
_cell.length_a   1.000
_cell.length_b   1.000
_cell.length_c   1.000
_cell.angle_alpha   90.00
_cell.angle_beta   90.00
_cell.angle_gamma   90.00
#
_symmetry.space_group_name_H-M   'P 1'
#
loop_
_entity.id
_entity.type
_entity.pdbx_description
1 polymer ?
#
loop_
_entity_poly.entity_id
_entity_poly.type
_entity_poly.pdbx_seq_one_letter_code
_entity_poly.pdbx_strand_id
1 'polypeptide(L)'
;MNPAVPSSKRSAAKSTGKSAGKIVSWREVEPAPVVLLSGPEDYLAGRAMERIRATLRQDQPDTEIVRLDAATYAAGELMLHSSPSLFGEAKLIEASNLAAMNDEFLIDTLAYLTDTAPDTVLVLSHGGGNRGKKLLDAAATELTYPRVPSSMR
;
A
#
# COMPACT_ATOMS: atom_id res chain seq x y z
N MET A 1 -22.03 1.04 -49.31
CA MET A 1 -22.44 0.12 -48.24
C MET A 1 -21.20 -0.27 -47.41
N ASN A 2 -21.27 0.06 -46.12
CA ASN A 2 -20.44 -0.32 -44.97
C ASN A 2 -18.94 0.09 -44.88
N PRO A 3 -18.61 1.00 -43.94
CA PRO A 3 -17.26 1.18 -43.41
C PRO A 3 -17.01 0.23 -42.22
N ALA A 4 -15.80 -0.35 -42.13
CA ALA A 4 -15.36 -1.06 -40.94
C ALA A 4 -14.17 -0.32 -40.31
N VAL A 5 -14.43 0.31 -39.17
CA VAL A 5 -13.42 0.84 -38.25
C VAL A 5 -12.82 -0.33 -37.45
N PRO A 6 -11.48 -0.43 -37.30
CA PRO A 6 -10.90 -1.30 -36.29
C PRO A 6 -10.82 -0.57 -34.95
N SER A 7 -11.57 -1.05 -33.96
CA SER A 7 -11.51 -0.62 -32.56
C SER A 7 -10.13 -0.93 -31.95
N SER A 8 -9.39 0.12 -31.57
CA SER A 8 -8.18 0.00 -30.76
C SER A 8 -8.54 -0.49 -29.36
N LYS A 9 -8.30 -1.77 -29.08
CA LYS A 9 -8.26 -2.30 -27.72
C LYS A 9 -6.98 -1.77 -27.07
N ARG A 10 -7.11 -0.85 -26.11
CA ARG A 10 -6.03 -0.50 -25.18
C ARG A 10 -5.69 -1.75 -24.37
N SER A 11 -4.56 -2.37 -24.71
CA SER A 11 -3.96 -3.42 -23.91
C SER A 11 -3.51 -2.82 -22.58
N ALA A 12 -4.19 -3.16 -21.50
CA ALA A 12 -3.72 -2.94 -20.14
C ALA A 12 -2.38 -3.67 -19.98
N ALA A 13 -1.32 -2.91 -19.72
CA ALA A 13 0.02 -3.44 -19.53
C ALA A 13 0.08 -4.19 -18.20
N LYS A 14 0.16 -5.52 -18.29
CA LYS A 14 0.42 -6.41 -17.17
C LYS A 14 1.92 -6.33 -16.83
N SER A 15 2.29 -5.57 -15.79
CA SER A 15 3.66 -5.56 -15.29
C SER A 15 3.82 -6.60 -14.17
N THR A 16 4.03 -7.86 -14.55
CA THR A 16 4.40 -8.93 -13.61
C THR A 16 5.92 -8.97 -13.53
N GLY A 17 6.50 -8.16 -12.65
CA GLY A 17 7.92 -8.15 -12.36
C GLY A 17 8.13 -8.17 -10.84
N LYS A 18 8.39 -9.37 -10.29
CA LYS A 18 8.70 -9.60 -8.88
C LYS A 18 9.91 -8.74 -8.47
N SER A 19 9.66 -7.58 -7.89
CA SER A 19 10.67 -6.58 -7.57
C SER A 19 11.19 -6.83 -6.17
N ALA A 20 12.38 -7.44 -6.04
CA ALA A 20 13.02 -7.60 -4.73
C ALA A 20 13.05 -6.25 -4.00
N GLY A 21 12.30 -6.13 -2.90
CA GLY A 21 12.00 -4.86 -2.24
C GLY A 21 13.26 -4.06 -1.90
N LYS A 22 13.38 -2.86 -2.47
CA LYS A 22 14.50 -1.94 -2.20
C LYS A 22 14.29 -1.26 -0.85
N ILE A 23 15.20 -1.51 0.10
CA ILE A 23 15.21 -0.84 1.40
C ILE A 23 15.66 0.63 1.23
N VAL A 24 14.79 1.60 1.51
CA VAL A 24 15.03 3.07 1.36
C VAL A 24 14.69 3.88 2.61
N SER A 25 15.51 4.85 3.00
CA SER A 25 15.29 5.67 4.20
C SER A 25 13.90 6.33 4.22
N TRP A 26 13.33 6.61 5.41
CA TRP A 26 12.08 7.39 5.55
C TRP A 26 12.13 8.76 4.85
N ARG A 27 13.34 9.27 4.59
CA ARG A 27 13.57 10.54 3.88
C ARG A 27 13.43 10.42 2.35
N GLU A 28 13.51 9.21 1.85
CA GLU A 28 13.51 8.84 0.43
C GLU A 28 12.28 8.00 0.06
N VAL A 29 11.30 7.88 0.97
CA VAL A 29 10.06 7.15 0.65
C VAL A 29 9.29 7.91 -0.42
N GLU A 30 8.87 7.16 -1.44
CA GLU A 30 8.03 7.62 -2.53
C GLU A 30 6.76 6.76 -2.57
N PRO A 31 5.63 7.29 -3.06
CA PRO A 31 4.42 6.52 -3.23
C PRO A 31 4.63 5.31 -4.16
N ALA A 32 4.13 4.15 -3.74
CA ALA A 32 4.10 2.93 -4.53
C ALA A 32 2.79 2.18 -4.25
N PRO A 33 2.36 1.22 -5.10
CA PRO A 33 1.07 0.53 -4.91
C PRO A 33 0.90 -0.06 -3.51
N VAL A 34 1.99 -0.56 -2.93
CA VAL A 34 2.06 -1.02 -1.54
C VAL A 34 3.32 -0.50 -0.88
N VAL A 35 3.17 0.02 0.34
CA VAL A 35 4.27 0.52 1.17
C VAL A 35 4.20 -0.12 2.54
N LEU A 36 5.22 -0.90 2.90
CA LEU A 36 5.35 -1.46 4.25
C LEU A 36 6.28 -0.61 5.12
N LEU A 37 5.71 0.09 6.09
CA LEU A 37 6.45 0.77 7.15
C LEU A 37 6.59 -0.22 8.32
N SER A 38 7.81 -0.67 8.59
CA SER A 38 8.09 -1.64 9.66
C SER A 38 9.14 -1.12 10.63
N GLY A 39 8.85 -1.19 11.93
CA GLY A 39 9.80 -0.80 12.97
C GLY A 39 9.11 -0.41 14.27
N PRO A 40 9.85 -0.45 15.40
CA PRO A 40 9.32 -0.04 16.71
C PRO A 40 9.16 1.48 16.85
N GLU A 41 9.66 2.26 15.89
CA GLU A 41 9.68 3.72 15.94
C GLU A 41 8.47 4.33 15.21
N ASP A 42 7.34 4.43 15.90
CA ASP A 42 6.12 5.08 15.39
C ASP A 42 6.35 6.49 14.85
N TYR A 43 7.30 7.24 15.46
CA TYR A 43 7.66 8.57 14.98
C TYR A 43 8.19 8.53 13.54
N LEU A 44 9.07 7.59 13.22
CA LEU A 44 9.65 7.48 11.88
C LEU A 44 8.64 6.95 10.86
N ALA A 45 7.78 6.01 11.27
CA ALA A 45 6.65 5.58 10.46
C ALA A 45 5.69 6.74 10.14
N GLY A 46 5.39 7.58 11.14
CA GLY A 46 4.60 8.80 10.96
C GLY A 46 5.23 9.77 9.97
N ARG A 47 6.55 10.01 10.05
CA ARG A 47 7.27 10.89 9.10
C ARG A 47 7.28 10.34 7.67
N ALA A 48 7.43 9.03 7.50
CA ALA A 48 7.30 8.40 6.19
C ALA A 48 5.88 8.55 5.62
N MET A 49 4.84 8.30 6.43
CA MET A 49 3.44 8.49 6.04
C MET A 49 3.14 9.94 5.64
N GLU A 50 3.62 10.91 6.41
CA GLU A 50 3.50 12.34 6.08
C GLU A 50 4.12 12.67 4.73
N ARG A 51 5.29 12.10 4.42
CA ARG A 51 5.95 12.29 3.12
C ARG A 51 5.12 11.68 1.98
N ILE A 52 4.64 10.44 2.12
CA ILE A 52 3.79 9.79 1.10
C ILE A 52 2.55 10.63 0.82
N ARG A 53 1.85 11.07 1.88
CA ARG A 53 0.69 11.97 1.76
C ARG A 53 1.02 13.27 1.05
N ALA A 54 2.14 13.89 1.41
CA ALA A 54 2.56 15.14 0.82
C ALA A 54 2.82 14.95 -0.68
N THR A 55 3.59 13.93 -1.07
CA THR A 55 3.86 13.62 -2.48
C THR A 55 2.57 13.36 -3.26
N LEU A 56 1.68 12.50 -2.75
CA LEU A 56 0.41 12.20 -3.42
C LEU A 56 -0.47 13.45 -3.59
N ARG A 57 -0.53 14.32 -2.58
CA ARG A 57 -1.29 15.59 -2.69
C ARG A 57 -0.65 16.63 -3.59
N GLN A 58 0.67 16.59 -3.79
CA GLN A 58 1.33 17.44 -4.78
C GLN A 58 0.95 17.04 -6.20
N ASP A 59 0.88 15.73 -6.46
CA ASP A 59 0.53 15.20 -7.78
C ASP A 59 -0.98 15.23 -8.05
N GLN A 60 -1.79 14.90 -7.02
CA GLN A 60 -3.25 14.81 -7.08
C GLN A 60 -3.86 15.42 -5.80
N PRO A 61 -4.25 16.71 -5.83
CA PRO A 61 -4.80 17.41 -4.68
C PRO A 61 -6.05 16.76 -4.09
N ASP A 62 -6.85 16.10 -4.94
CA ASP A 62 -8.11 15.44 -4.60
C ASP A 62 -7.93 14.00 -4.13
N THR A 63 -6.71 13.60 -3.75
CA THR A 63 -6.43 12.24 -3.24
C THR A 63 -7.33 11.91 -2.04
N GLU A 64 -8.13 10.85 -2.16
CA GLU A 64 -8.96 10.33 -1.06
C GLU A 64 -8.06 9.62 -0.04
N ILE A 65 -8.25 9.91 1.25
CA ILE A 65 -7.52 9.23 2.33
C ILE A 65 -8.48 8.40 3.15
N VAL A 66 -8.26 7.09 3.16
CA VAL A 66 -8.99 6.11 3.97
C VAL A 66 -8.06 5.60 5.06
N ARG A 67 -8.54 5.53 6.29
CA ARG A 67 -7.80 4.96 7.42
C ARG A 67 -8.48 3.69 7.90
N LEU A 68 -7.71 2.62 8.00
CA LEU A 68 -8.16 1.32 8.48
C LEU A 68 -7.37 0.94 9.73
N ASP A 69 -8.08 0.44 10.74
CA ASP A 69 -7.44 -0.17 11.90
C ASP A 69 -7.43 -1.69 11.72
N ALA A 70 -6.24 -2.27 11.55
CA ALA A 70 -6.11 -3.70 11.32
C ALA A 70 -6.61 -4.56 12.50
N ALA A 71 -6.66 -4.01 13.72
CA ALA A 71 -7.13 -4.73 14.90
C ALA A 71 -8.67 -4.86 14.94
N THR A 72 -9.39 -3.85 14.42
CA THR A 72 -10.86 -3.80 14.42
C THR A 72 -11.47 -3.90 13.01
N TYR A 73 -10.64 -4.25 12.02
CA TYR A 73 -11.00 -4.33 10.61
C TYR A 73 -12.16 -5.31 10.38
N ALA A 74 -13.13 -4.95 9.53
CA ALA A 74 -14.15 -5.88 9.08
C ALA A 74 -13.81 -6.45 7.69
N ALA A 75 -14.10 -7.74 7.49
CA ALA A 75 -13.93 -8.42 6.22
C ALA A 75 -14.54 -7.64 5.05
N GLY A 76 -13.75 -7.46 3.98
CA GLY A 76 -14.12 -6.78 2.75
C GLY A 76 -13.88 -5.27 2.72
N GLU A 77 -13.54 -4.62 3.84
CA GLU A 77 -13.32 -3.16 3.88
C GLU A 77 -12.21 -2.71 2.92
N LEU A 78 -11.08 -3.41 2.89
CA LEU A 78 -9.96 -3.09 2.01
C LEU A 78 -10.38 -3.13 0.54
N MET A 79 -11.11 -4.17 0.12
CA MET A 79 -11.58 -4.31 -1.26
C MET A 79 -12.59 -3.24 -1.63
N LEU A 80 -13.46 -2.87 -0.68
CA LEU A 80 -14.44 -1.81 -0.85
C LEU A 80 -13.73 -0.47 -1.11
N HIS A 81 -12.73 -0.16 -0.29
CA HIS A 81 -12.00 1.11 -0.38
C HIS A 81 -11.01 1.15 -1.54
N SER A 82 -10.39 0.02 -1.89
CA SER A 82 -9.48 -0.10 -3.03
C SER A 82 -10.19 -0.22 -4.38
N SER A 83 -11.53 -0.16 -4.39
CA SER A 83 -12.31 -0.17 -5.63
C SER A 83 -11.91 1.01 -6.52
N PRO A 84 -11.67 0.81 -7.83
CA PRO A 84 -11.27 1.87 -8.75
C PRO A 84 -12.24 3.06 -8.74
N SER A 85 -11.72 4.29 -8.64
CA SER A 85 -12.54 5.50 -8.80
C SER A 85 -12.94 5.65 -10.27
N LEU A 86 -14.23 5.92 -10.53
CA LEU A 86 -14.72 6.24 -11.87
C LEU A 86 -14.18 7.58 -12.38
N PHE A 87 -13.72 8.44 -11.47
CA PHE A 87 -13.17 9.76 -11.77
C PHE A 87 -11.64 9.76 -11.90
N GLY A 88 -11.00 8.60 -11.69
CA GLY A 88 -9.53 8.47 -11.77
C GLY A 88 -8.79 9.16 -10.63
N GLU A 89 -9.46 9.35 -9.49
CA GLU A 89 -8.86 9.95 -8.29
C GLU A 89 -7.89 8.95 -7.63
N ALA A 90 -6.69 9.43 -7.28
CA ALA A 90 -5.80 8.66 -6.42
C ALA A 90 -6.43 8.38 -5.07
N LYS A 91 -6.20 7.16 -4.57
CA LYS A 91 -6.58 6.76 -3.22
C LYS A 91 -5.36 6.42 -2.39
N LEU A 92 -5.36 6.85 -1.15
CA LEU A 92 -4.40 6.47 -0.13
C LEU A 92 -5.14 5.73 0.98
N ILE A 93 -4.80 4.45 1.16
CA ILE A 93 -5.30 3.63 2.27
C ILE A 93 -4.19 3.50 3.31
N GLU A 94 -4.40 4.04 4.51
CA GLU A 94 -3.49 3.95 5.64
C GLU A 94 -3.99 2.86 6.60
N ALA A 95 -3.26 1.74 6.71
CA ALA A 95 -3.57 0.68 7.67
C ALA A 95 -2.64 0.77 8.88
N SER A 96 -3.22 0.96 10.08
CA SER A 96 -2.51 1.02 11.36
C SER A 96 -2.71 -0.22 12.22
N ASN A 97 -1.95 -0.35 13.30
CA ASN A 97 -2.07 -1.41 14.30
C ASN A 97 -1.89 -2.84 13.75
N LEU A 98 -1.06 -3.02 12.70
CA LEU A 98 -0.86 -4.34 12.10
C LEU A 98 -0.29 -5.39 13.07
N ALA A 99 0.42 -4.96 14.12
CA ALA A 99 0.92 -5.86 15.16
C ALA A 99 -0.22 -6.55 15.96
N ALA A 100 -1.41 -5.94 15.98
CA ALA A 100 -2.61 -6.45 16.63
C ALA A 100 -3.68 -6.90 15.62
N MET A 101 -3.32 -7.07 14.35
CA MET A 101 -4.31 -7.33 13.29
C MET A 101 -5.10 -8.62 13.51
N ASN A 102 -6.37 -8.57 13.13
CA ASN A 102 -7.23 -9.74 13.09
C ASN A 102 -6.98 -10.60 11.84
N ASP A 103 -7.64 -11.76 11.78
CA ASP A 103 -7.44 -12.70 10.68
C ASP A 103 -8.12 -12.23 9.38
N GLU A 104 -9.20 -11.46 9.46
CA GLU A 104 -9.90 -10.90 8.30
C GLU A 104 -9.00 -9.93 7.53
N PHE A 105 -8.35 -9.01 8.24
CA PHE A 105 -7.37 -8.08 7.66
C PHE A 105 -6.22 -8.83 6.99
N LEU A 106 -5.71 -9.89 7.64
CA LEU A 106 -4.64 -10.70 7.07
C LEU A 106 -5.06 -11.35 5.76
N ILE A 107 -6.26 -11.96 5.73
CA ILE A 107 -6.78 -12.64 4.54
C ILE A 107 -6.94 -11.65 3.39
N ASP A 108 -7.62 -10.54 3.64
CA ASP A 108 -7.93 -9.55 2.60
C ASP A 108 -6.66 -8.86 2.10
N THR A 109 -5.74 -8.50 2.99
CA THR A 109 -4.49 -7.86 2.57
C THR A 109 -3.65 -8.81 1.74
N LEU A 110 -3.54 -10.10 2.14
CA LEU A 110 -2.83 -11.08 1.33
C LEU A 110 -3.47 -11.27 -0.05
N ALA A 111 -4.80 -11.26 -0.14
CA ALA A 111 -5.51 -11.30 -1.42
C ALA A 111 -5.22 -10.04 -2.25
N TYR A 112 -5.26 -8.86 -1.64
CA TYR A 112 -4.95 -7.58 -2.29
C TYR A 112 -3.54 -7.55 -2.89
N LEU A 113 -2.54 -8.08 -2.18
CA LEU A 113 -1.17 -8.14 -2.67
C LEU A 113 -1.02 -8.96 -3.97
N THR A 114 -2.00 -9.81 -4.32
CA THR A 114 -1.97 -10.56 -5.58
C THR A 114 -2.49 -9.77 -6.79
N ASP A 115 -3.29 -8.72 -6.55
CA ASP A 115 -3.89 -7.86 -7.57
C ASP A 115 -4.14 -6.46 -6.98
N THR A 116 -3.08 -5.65 -6.93
CA THR A 116 -3.13 -4.30 -6.36
C THR A 116 -3.83 -3.35 -7.31
N ALA A 117 -4.69 -2.47 -6.78
CA ALA A 117 -5.34 -1.45 -7.59
C ALA A 117 -4.32 -0.40 -8.08
N PRO A 118 -4.29 -0.06 -9.39
CA PRO A 118 -3.24 0.77 -9.99
C PRO A 118 -3.23 2.22 -9.51
N ASP A 119 -4.39 2.74 -9.07
CA ASP A 119 -4.57 4.11 -8.60
C ASP A 119 -4.70 4.20 -7.07
N THR A 120 -4.36 3.11 -6.37
CA THR A 120 -4.44 3.03 -4.91
C THR A 120 -3.06 2.76 -4.33
N VAL A 121 -2.66 3.60 -3.37
CA VAL A 121 -1.48 3.40 -2.53
C VAL A 121 -1.94 2.84 -1.20
N LEU A 122 -1.52 1.61 -0.89
CA LEU A 122 -1.76 0.99 0.40
C LEU A 122 -0.52 1.13 1.29
N VAL A 123 -0.63 1.85 2.40
CA VAL A 123 0.45 1.98 3.38
C VAL A 123 0.13 1.13 4.62
N LEU A 124 1.01 0.19 4.91
CA LEU A 124 0.92 -0.76 6.01
C LEU A 124 1.89 -0.35 7.13
N SER A 125 1.38 -0.01 8.31
CA SER A 125 2.22 0.34 9.47
C SER A 125 2.29 -0.78 10.50
N HIS A 126 3.45 -1.42 10.60
CA HIS A 126 3.73 -2.50 11.54
C HIS A 126 4.74 -2.06 12.60
N GLY A 127 4.24 -1.85 13.83
CA GLY A 127 5.03 -1.44 15.00
C GLY A 127 6.02 -2.49 15.53
N GLY A 128 6.20 -3.62 14.84
CA GLY A 128 7.04 -4.73 15.26
C GLY A 128 6.27 -5.89 15.92
N GLY A 129 6.99 -6.99 16.18
CA GLY A 129 6.43 -8.24 16.70
C GLY A 129 6.28 -9.36 15.67
N ASN A 130 5.81 -10.53 16.12
CA ASN A 130 5.74 -11.74 15.29
C ASN A 130 4.40 -11.91 14.56
N ARG A 131 3.37 -11.15 14.95
CA ARG A 131 2.05 -11.19 14.31
C ARG A 131 2.17 -10.68 12.88
N GLY A 132 1.59 -11.42 11.94
CA GLY A 132 1.59 -11.04 10.54
C GLY A 132 2.87 -11.29 9.78
N LYS A 133 3.76 -12.15 10.28
CA LYS A 133 4.96 -12.56 9.55
C LYS A 133 4.69 -12.93 8.08
N LYS A 134 3.60 -13.68 7.80
CA LYS A 134 3.21 -14.03 6.43
C LYS A 134 2.91 -12.79 5.57
N LEU A 135 2.21 -11.80 6.13
CA LEU A 135 1.94 -10.54 5.46
C LEU A 135 3.22 -9.75 5.23
N LEU A 136 4.10 -9.66 6.25
CA LEU A 136 5.39 -8.99 6.13
C LEU A 136 6.26 -9.66 5.06
N ASP A 137 6.32 -11.00 5.02
CA ASP A 137 7.07 -11.74 4.00
C ASP A 137 6.50 -11.49 2.58
N ALA A 138 5.17 -11.42 2.44
CA ALA A 138 4.49 -11.13 1.18
C ALA A 138 4.72 -9.68 0.73
N ALA A 139 4.48 -8.71 1.62
CA ALA A 139 4.68 -7.28 1.33
C ALA A 139 6.16 -6.92 1.15
N ALA A 140 7.07 -7.64 1.83
CA ALA A 140 8.51 -7.43 1.67
C ALA A 140 9.00 -7.76 0.26
N THR A 141 8.31 -8.69 -0.40
CA THR A 141 8.55 -9.07 -1.79
C THR A 141 8.12 -7.98 -2.76
N GLU A 142 7.22 -7.08 -2.38
CA GLU A 142 6.66 -6.06 -3.26
C GLU A 142 7.33 -4.69 -3.06
N LEU A 143 7.59 -4.22 -1.83
CA LEU A 143 8.45 -3.04 -1.53
C LEU A 143 8.65 -2.90 -0.01
N THR A 144 9.84 -3.27 0.49
CA THR A 144 10.21 -3.18 1.92
C THR A 144 10.83 -1.83 2.25
N TYR A 145 10.29 -1.07 3.22
CA TYR A 145 10.96 0.09 3.80
C TYR A 145 11.70 -0.32 5.10
N PRO A 146 12.88 0.25 5.37
CA PRO A 146 13.81 -0.20 6.39
C PRO A 146 13.21 -0.14 7.78
N ARG A 147 13.43 -1.25 8.50
CA ARG A 147 13.69 -1.21 9.93
C ARG A 147 14.88 -0.29 10.16
N VAL A 148 14.69 0.80 10.89
CA VAL A 148 15.83 1.53 11.42
C VAL A 148 16.47 0.59 12.47
N PRO A 149 17.75 0.20 12.32
CA PRO A 149 18.38 -0.58 13.36
C PRO A 149 18.43 0.30 14.61
N SER A 150 17.81 -0.18 15.70
CA SER A 150 17.79 0.47 17.02
C SER A 150 19.18 0.46 17.69
N SER A 151 20.22 0.93 17.00
CA SER A 151 21.54 1.15 17.59
C SER A 151 22.15 2.42 17.01
N MET A 152 21.79 3.55 17.62
CA MET A 152 22.69 4.68 17.71
C MET A 152 22.39 5.50 18.96
N ARG A 153 22.67 4.90 20.12
CA ARG A 153 23.33 5.54 21.26
C ARG A 153 23.79 4.51 22.28
#